data_AF-A0A9E5NP62-F1
#
_entry.id   AF-A0A9E5NP62-F1
#
_cell.length_a   1.000
_cell.length_b   1.000
_cell.length_c   1.000
_cell.angle_alpha   90.00
_cell.angle_beta   90.00
_cell.angle_gamma   90.00
#
_symmetry.space_group_name_H-M   'P 1'
#
loop_
_entity.id
_entity.type
_entity.pdbx_description
1 polymer ?
#
loop_
_entity_poly.entity_id
_entity_poly.type
_entity_poly.pdbx_seq_one_letter_code
_entity_poly.pdbx_strand_id
1 'polypeptide(L)'
;TLSGLGLRGSIAAGEDKYNEYCAVCHGATGKGDGPVATNLDPPPTDFTDPEVMENKSYQDLFNAVRRGGGAIHRSIYMPRWGEQLTDQDIWDMVEYLKRLRSS
;
A
#
# COMPACT_ATOMS: atom_id res chain seq x y z
N THR A 1 -14.01 -8.61 -11.29
CA THR A 1 -12.84 -9.32 -10.73
C THR A 1 -11.69 -9.18 -11.71
N LEU A 2 -10.47 -8.89 -11.24
CA LEU A 2 -9.26 -8.78 -12.06
C LEU A 2 -8.80 -10.17 -12.58
N SER A 3 -9.73 -10.95 -13.13
CA SER A 3 -9.56 -12.33 -13.58
C SER A 3 -8.77 -12.45 -14.90
N GLY A 4 -8.17 -11.38 -15.41
CA GLY A 4 -7.56 -11.35 -16.75
C GLY A 4 -6.07 -11.68 -16.81
N LEU A 5 -5.33 -11.64 -15.69
CA LEU A 5 -3.86 -11.74 -15.69
C LEU A 5 -3.30 -12.92 -14.86
N GLY A 6 -4.13 -13.77 -14.27
CA GLY A 6 -3.68 -14.92 -13.48
C GLY A 6 -3.03 -14.58 -12.12
N LEU A 7 -2.76 -13.30 -11.85
CA LEU A 7 -2.32 -12.80 -10.55
C LEU A 7 -3.56 -12.63 -9.66
N ARG A 8 -3.96 -13.67 -8.93
CA ARG A 8 -4.87 -13.51 -7.80
C ARG A 8 -4.01 -13.13 -6.61
N GLY A 9 -4.06 -11.87 -6.21
CA GLY A 9 -3.30 -11.44 -5.04
C GLY A 9 -3.72 -12.24 -3.80
N SER A 10 -2.75 -12.74 -3.05
CA SER A 10 -2.95 -13.41 -1.77
C SER A 10 -2.96 -12.37 -0.66
N ILE A 11 -4.14 -12.13 -0.05
CA ILE A 11 -4.27 -11.18 1.07
C ILE A 11 -3.28 -11.51 2.20
N ALA A 12 -3.09 -12.80 2.52
CA ALA A 12 -2.17 -13.23 3.57
C ALA A 12 -0.71 -12.90 3.23
N ALA A 13 -0.28 -13.17 1.99
CA ALA A 13 1.08 -12.80 1.57
C ALA A 13 1.26 -11.27 1.53
N GLY A 14 0.22 -10.55 1.14
CA GLY A 14 0.18 -9.10 1.16
C GLY A 14 0.29 -8.51 2.56
N GLU A 15 -0.37 -9.13 3.54
CA GLU A 15 -0.30 -8.75 4.96
C GLU A 15 1.11 -8.94 5.51
N ASP A 16 1.74 -10.09 5.25
CA ASP A 16 3.11 -10.37 5.67
C ASP A 16 4.08 -9.32 5.13
N LYS A 17 3.99 -9.01 3.83
CA LYS A 17 4.82 -7.99 3.19
C LYS A 17 4.50 -6.59 3.69
N TYR A 18 3.24 -6.28 3.93
CA TYR A 18 2.85 -4.99 4.50
C TYR A 18 3.48 -4.77 5.88
N ASN A 19 3.44 -5.80 6.74
CA ASN A 19 4.03 -5.75 8.07
C ASN A 19 5.55 -5.59 8.03
N GLU A 20 6.21 -6.21 7.05
CA GLU A 20 7.66 -6.12 6.85
C GLU A 20 8.11 -4.74 6.32
N TYR A 21 7.39 -4.17 5.34
CA TYR A 21 7.87 -3.00 4.58
C TYR A 21 7.11 -1.70 4.83
N CYS A 22 5.85 -1.76 5.28
CA CYS A 22 4.94 -0.61 5.24
C CYS A 22 4.46 -0.15 6.62
N ALA A 23 4.26 -1.08 7.55
CA ALA A 23 3.66 -0.80 8.86
C ALA A 23 4.44 0.20 9.71
N VAL A 24 5.76 0.32 9.52
CA VAL A 24 6.59 1.30 10.24
C VAL A 24 6.14 2.75 9.98
N CYS A 25 5.64 3.04 8.78
CA CYS A 25 5.10 4.35 8.41
C CYS A 25 3.57 4.36 8.46
N HIS A 26 2.91 3.36 7.86
CA HIS A 26 1.47 3.35 7.69
C HIS A 26 0.69 2.74 8.87
N GLY A 27 1.37 2.22 9.88
CA GLY A 27 0.77 1.58 11.05
C GLY A 27 0.38 0.13 10.78
N ALA A 28 0.37 -0.73 11.82
CA ALA A 28 0.02 -2.14 11.65
C ALA A 28 -1.41 -2.35 11.12
N THR A 29 -2.32 -1.42 11.44
CA THR A 29 -3.72 -1.45 10.97
C THR A 29 -3.97 -0.57 9.74
N GLY A 30 -2.92 0.05 9.17
CA GLY A 30 -3.04 0.88 7.98
C GLY A 30 -3.69 2.23 8.14
N LYS A 31 -3.73 2.80 9.35
CA LYS A 31 -4.35 4.11 9.63
C LYS A 31 -3.44 5.30 9.36
N GLY A 32 -2.24 5.06 8.85
CA GLY A 32 -1.24 6.11 8.68
C GLY A 32 -0.61 6.57 9.99
N ASP A 33 -0.68 5.74 11.03
CA ASP A 33 -0.27 6.03 12.42
C ASP A 33 0.97 5.22 12.86
N GLY A 34 1.80 4.82 11.91
CA GLY A 34 3.03 4.09 12.20
C GLY A 34 4.01 4.90 13.07
N PRO A 35 4.97 4.24 13.74
CA PRO A 35 5.92 4.88 14.66
C PRO A 35 6.65 6.12 14.11
N VAL A 36 6.83 6.22 12.79
CA VAL A 36 7.49 7.38 12.15
C VAL A 36 6.52 8.37 11.49
N ALA A 37 5.21 8.12 11.51
CA ALA A 37 4.20 8.90 10.81
C ALA A 37 4.18 10.38 11.22
N THR A 38 4.41 10.68 12.50
CA THR A 38 4.39 12.07 13.03
C THR A 38 5.48 12.97 12.46
N ASN A 39 6.51 12.38 11.83
CA ASN A 39 7.63 13.12 11.23
C ASN A 39 7.46 13.29 9.71
N LEU A 40 6.32 12.89 9.15
CA LEU A 40 6.05 12.92 7.71
C LEU A 40 4.95 13.93 7.38
N ASP A 41 5.23 14.79 6.42
CA ASP A 41 4.27 15.75 5.88
C ASP A 41 4.20 15.62 4.34
N PRO A 42 3.04 15.27 3.76
CA PRO A 42 1.80 14.89 4.45
C PRO A 42 1.93 13.55 5.19
N PRO A 43 1.06 13.26 6.17
CA PRO A 43 1.06 11.98 6.85
C PRO A 43 0.79 10.82 5.85
N PRO A 44 1.23 9.60 6.18
CA PRO A 44 0.91 8.43 5.38
C PRO A 44 -0.60 8.25 5.23
N THR A 45 -1.01 7.71 4.09
CA THR A 45 -2.44 7.49 3.79
C THR A 45 -3.08 6.51 4.78
N ASP A 46 -4.26 6.87 5.29
CA ASP A 46 -5.18 5.96 5.97
C ASP A 46 -5.89 5.07 4.93
N PHE A 47 -5.58 3.77 4.95
CA PHE A 47 -6.17 2.77 4.06
C PHE A 47 -7.48 2.19 4.60
N THR A 48 -7.89 2.55 5.81
CA THR A 48 -9.18 2.18 6.41
C THR A 48 -10.30 3.16 6.01
N ASP A 49 -9.94 4.38 5.61
CA ASP A 49 -10.88 5.39 5.13
C ASP A 49 -11.51 4.98 3.77
N PRO A 50 -12.84 4.75 3.72
CA PRO A 50 -13.52 4.34 2.50
C PRO A 50 -13.52 5.39 1.40
N GLU A 51 -13.65 6.68 1.73
CA GLU A 51 -13.66 7.77 0.76
C GLU A 51 -12.27 7.89 0.09
N VAL A 52 -11.21 7.76 0.89
CA VAL A 52 -9.83 7.75 0.39
C VAL A 52 -9.60 6.55 -0.54
N MET A 53 -10.07 5.37 -0.15
CA MET A 53 -9.79 4.13 -0.88
C MET A 53 -10.70 3.86 -2.07
N GLU A 54 -11.87 4.48 -2.14
CA GLU A 54 -12.74 4.49 -3.33
C GLU A 54 -12.11 5.28 -4.47
N ASN A 55 -11.41 6.37 -4.15
CA ASN A 55 -10.71 7.22 -5.12
C ASN A 55 -9.35 6.68 -5.58
N LYS A 56 -8.93 5.50 -5.12
CA LYS A 56 -7.68 4.85 -5.52
C LYS A 56 -7.98 3.60 -6.30
N SER A 57 -7.62 3.54 -7.58
CA SER A 57 -7.71 2.28 -8.31
C SER A 57 -6.66 1.28 -7.79
N TYR A 58 -6.85 0.00 -8.12
CA TYR A 58 -5.84 -1.04 -7.87
C TYR A 58 -4.50 -0.67 -8.51
N GLN A 59 -4.53 -0.08 -9.72
CA GLN A 59 -3.34 0.35 -10.44
C GLN A 59 -2.65 1.54 -9.75
N ASP A 60 -3.40 2.47 -9.16
CA ASP A 60 -2.82 3.60 -8.41
C ASP A 60 -2.03 3.09 -7.19
N LEU A 61 -2.60 2.14 -6.46
CA LEU A 61 -1.92 1.51 -5.32
C LEU A 61 -0.68 0.74 -5.76
N PHE A 62 -0.79 -0.07 -6.82
CA PHE A 62 0.35 -0.78 -7.40
C PHE A 62 1.48 0.18 -7.78
N ASN A 63 1.15 1.27 -8.48
CA ASN A 63 2.11 2.28 -8.89
C ASN A 63 2.75 3.00 -7.70
N ALA A 64 1.97 3.29 -6.66
CA ALA A 64 2.48 3.91 -5.43
C ALA A 64 3.52 3.03 -4.74
N VAL A 65 3.24 1.73 -4.58
CA VAL A 65 4.18 0.77 -3.99
C VAL A 65 5.41 0.58 -4.88
N ARG A 66 5.20 0.32 -6.17
CA ARG A 66 6.29 0.04 -7.12
C ARG A 66 7.22 1.23 -7.31
N ARG A 67 6.67 2.44 -7.39
CA ARG A 67 7.41 3.66 -7.80
C ARG A 67 7.64 4.67 -6.67
N GLY A 68 7.14 4.40 -5.47
CA GLY A 68 7.27 5.26 -4.30
C GLY A 68 6.40 6.51 -4.34
N GLY A 69 6.39 7.26 -3.22
CA GLY A 69 5.48 8.41 -3.04
C GLY A 69 5.78 9.58 -3.97
N GLY A 70 7.06 9.81 -4.29
CA GLY A 70 7.45 10.88 -5.23
C GLY A 70 6.84 10.73 -6.64
N ALA A 71 6.60 9.49 -7.09
CA ALA A 71 6.00 9.22 -8.40
C ALA A 71 4.50 9.53 -8.47
N ILE A 72 3.85 9.75 -7.32
CA ILE A 72 2.42 10.08 -7.20
C ILE A 72 2.20 11.43 -6.50
N HIS A 73 3.22 12.30 -6.52
CA HIS A 73 3.19 13.62 -5.87
C HIS A 73 2.88 13.56 -4.35
N ARG A 74 3.42 12.54 -3.67
CA ARG A 74 3.37 12.37 -2.21
C ARG A 74 4.78 12.38 -1.62
N SER A 75 4.88 12.11 -0.33
CA SER A 75 6.15 12.11 0.42
C SER A 75 7.24 11.31 -0.30
N ILE A 76 8.37 11.96 -0.54
CA ILE A 76 9.56 11.32 -1.15
C ILE A 76 10.20 10.26 -0.24
N TYR A 77 9.82 10.25 1.04
CA TYR A 77 10.28 9.26 2.01
C TYR A 77 9.61 7.90 1.84
N MET A 78 8.48 7.81 1.11
CA MET A 78 7.91 6.53 0.72
C MET A 78 8.79 5.90 -0.38
N PRO A 79 9.54 4.81 -0.08
CA PRO A 79 10.54 4.27 -1.00
C PRO A 79 9.93 3.64 -2.26
N ARG A 80 10.76 3.44 -3.28
CA ARG A 80 10.40 2.73 -4.50
C ARG A 80 10.65 1.24 -4.28
N TRP A 81 9.60 0.43 -4.14
CA TRP A 81 9.77 -0.99 -3.80
C TRP A 81 9.91 -1.92 -5.02
N GLY A 82 9.76 -1.42 -6.24
CA GLY A 82 9.81 -2.23 -7.46
C GLY A 82 11.16 -2.88 -7.77
N GLU A 83 12.21 -2.54 -7.01
CA GLU A 83 13.55 -3.15 -7.09
C GLU A 83 13.76 -4.26 -6.05
N GLN A 84 12.94 -4.28 -4.98
CA GLN A 84 13.02 -5.24 -3.87
C GLN A 84 11.88 -6.26 -3.90
N LEU A 85 10.71 -5.86 -4.41
CA LEU A 85 9.51 -6.67 -4.48
C LEU A 85 9.18 -7.04 -5.93
N THR A 86 8.72 -8.27 -6.14
CA THR A 86 8.20 -8.70 -7.43
C THR A 86 6.85 -8.05 -7.70
N ASP A 87 6.39 -8.05 -8.95
CA ASP A 87 5.05 -7.56 -9.27
C ASP A 87 3.97 -8.38 -8.56
N GLN A 88 4.19 -9.68 -8.33
CA GLN A 88 3.26 -10.52 -7.56
C GLN A 88 3.18 -10.07 -6.09
N ASP A 89 4.32 -9.82 -5.43
CA ASP A 89 4.33 -9.32 -4.04
C ASP A 89 3.55 -8.00 -3.92
N ILE A 90 3.72 -7.12 -4.92
CA ILE A 90 3.02 -5.83 -4.92
C ILE A 90 1.52 -6.04 -5.16
N TRP A 91 1.10 -6.94 -6.05
CA TRP A 91 -0.32 -7.24 -6.24
C TRP A 91 -0.95 -7.90 -5.00
N ASP A 92 -0.24 -8.80 -4.33
CA ASP A 92 -0.66 -9.37 -3.04
C ASP A 92 -0.89 -8.26 -2.01
N MET A 93 0.04 -7.31 -1.92
CA MET A 93 -0.07 -6.16 -1.03
C MET A 93 -1.24 -5.24 -1.39
N VAL A 94 -1.50 -5.00 -2.68
CA VAL A 94 -2.64 -4.20 -3.13
C VAL A 94 -3.98 -4.83 -2.72
N GLU A 95 -4.12 -6.15 -2.81
CA GLU A 95 -5.32 -6.85 -2.32
C GLU A 95 -5.48 -6.69 -0.80
N TYR A 96 -4.38 -6.80 -0.04
CA TYR A 96 -4.39 -6.54 1.40
C TYR A 96 -4.81 -5.09 1.72
N LEU A 97 -4.23 -4.10 1.06
CA LEU A 97 -4.61 -2.68 1.22
C LEU A 97 -6.10 -2.46 0.93
N LYS A 98 -6.63 -3.10 -0.11
CA LYS A 98 -8.06 -3.01 -0.45
C LYS A 98 -8.97 -3.69 0.57
N ARG A 99 -8.48 -4.72 1.29
CA ARG A 99 -9.20 -5.36 2.38
C ARG A 99 -9.30 -4.48 3.63
N LEU A 100 -8.27 -3.67 3.91
CA LEU A 100 -8.23 -2.77 5.08
C LEU A 100 -9.38 -1.76 5.12
N ARG A 101 -9.86 -1.30 3.95
CA ARG A 101 -11.05 -0.44 3.81
C ARG A 101 -12.31 -1.01 4.48
N SER A 102 -12.41 -2.33 4.64
CA SER A 102 -13.60 -3.01 5.15
C SER A 102 -13.38 -3.59 6.56
N SER A 103 -12.54 -2.94 7.37
CA SER A 103 -12.17 -3.34 8.73
C SER A 103 -12.36 -2.17 9.69
#